data_AF-A0A1I4TLA5-F1
#
_entry.id   AF-A0A1I4TLA5-F1
#
_cell.length_a   1.000
_cell.length_b   1.000
_cell.length_c   1.000
_cell.angle_alpha   90.00
_cell.angle_beta   90.00
_cell.angle_gamma   90.00
#
_symmetry.space_group_name_H-M   'P 1'
#
loop_
_entity.id
_entity.type
_entity.pdbx_description
1 polymer ?
#
loop_
_entity_poly.entity_id
_entity_poly.type
_entity_poly.pdbx_seq_one_letter_code
_entity_poly.pdbx_strand_id
1 'polypeptide(L)'
;MSHQSLDDLDGELPAPTLDMHRALAALGGKLAELDQLNQRWELCTDPELRLLLGSLRNTTRQQIAMLLEWTRRRDAALDKEMKAALFKAGPIAAQYHYE
;
A
#
# COMPACT_ATOMS: atom_id res chain seq x y z
N MET A 1 -6.34 -12.04 18.86
CA MET A 1 -7.40 -11.06 18.60
C MET A 1 -8.10 -11.48 17.33
N SER A 2 -9.40 -11.76 17.37
CA SER A 2 -10.17 -12.13 16.19
C SER A 2 -10.29 -10.88 15.30
N HIS A 3 -9.59 -10.86 14.17
CA HIS A 3 -9.98 -10.01 13.06
C HIS A 3 -11.32 -10.54 12.58
N GLN A 4 -12.43 -9.91 12.99
CA GLN A 4 -13.70 -10.09 12.28
C GLN A 4 -13.46 -9.70 10.82
N SER A 5 -13.86 -10.57 9.89
CA SER A 5 -13.78 -10.27 8.47
C SER A 5 -14.79 -9.16 8.18
N LEU A 6 -14.50 -8.24 7.25
CA LEU A 6 -15.52 -7.28 6.84
C LEU A 6 -16.74 -7.95 6.19
N ASP A 7 -16.58 -9.18 5.71
CA ASP A 7 -17.69 -10.01 5.24
C ASP A 7 -18.77 -10.19 6.34
N ASP A 8 -18.40 -10.05 7.61
CA ASP A 8 -19.31 -10.12 8.76
C ASP A 8 -20.10 -8.82 9.00
N LEU A 9 -19.76 -7.71 8.32
CA LEU A 9 -20.31 -6.35 8.51
C LEU A 9 -21.00 -5.79 7.24
N ASP A 10 -21.06 -6.58 6.16
CA ASP A 10 -21.68 -6.20 4.90
C ASP A 10 -23.19 -5.94 5.12
N GLY A 11 -23.56 -4.66 5.24
CA GLY A 11 -24.93 -4.19 5.51
C GLY A 11 -25.02 -3.07 6.54
N GLU A 12 -24.00 -2.93 7.41
CA GLU A 12 -24.01 -1.92 8.50
C GLU A 12 -23.22 -0.65 8.15
N LEU A 13 -22.35 -0.70 7.14
CA LEU A 13 -21.49 0.41 6.74
C LEU A 13 -21.94 1.08 5.43
N PRO A 14 -21.82 2.41 5.30
CA PRO A 14 -22.06 3.11 4.05
C PRO A 14 -21.11 2.65 2.93
N ALA A 15 -21.61 2.67 1.68
CA ALA A 15 -20.83 2.26 0.50
C ALA A 15 -19.44 2.94 0.39
N PRO A 16 -19.28 4.26 0.63
CA PRO A 16 -17.95 4.89 0.60
C PRO A 16 -16.97 4.32 1.63
N THR A 17 -17.46 3.92 2.81
CA THR A 17 -16.64 3.29 3.86
C THR A 17 -16.19 1.90 3.44
N LEU A 18 -17.10 1.10 2.87
CA LEU A 18 -16.79 -0.23 2.35
C LEU A 18 -15.77 -0.16 1.21
N ASP A 19 -15.91 0.79 0.29
CA ASP A 19 -14.97 0.96 -0.82
C ASP A 19 -13.59 1.43 -0.34
N MET A 20 -13.54 2.33 0.66
CA MET A 20 -12.27 2.71 1.30
C MET A 20 -11.60 1.50 1.96
N HIS A 21 -12.36 0.66 2.68
CA HIS A 21 -11.83 -0.57 3.25
C HIS A 21 -11.24 -1.49 2.17
N ARG A 22 -11.98 -1.76 1.09
CA ARG A 22 -11.53 -2.59 -0.03
C ARG A 22 -10.22 -2.06 -0.62
N ALA A 23 -10.12 -0.75 -0.83
CA ALA A 23 -8.91 -0.12 -1.37
C ALA A 23 -7.71 -0.23 -0.41
N LEU A 24 -7.92 -0.01 0.89
CA LEU A 24 -6.87 -0.13 1.91
C LEU A 24 -6.41 -1.57 2.10
N ALA A 25 -7.34 -2.53 2.10
CA ALA A 25 -7.04 -3.96 2.17
C ALA A 25 -6.24 -4.41 0.93
N ALA A 26 -6.65 -3.99 -0.26
CA ALA A 26 -5.92 -4.25 -1.50
C ALA A 26 -4.51 -3.63 -1.46
N LEU A 27 -4.37 -2.39 -0.98
CA LEU A 27 -3.09 -1.70 -0.83
C LEU A 27 -2.16 -2.46 0.14
N GLY A 28 -2.67 -2.87 1.30
CA GLY A 28 -1.94 -3.68 2.28
C GLY A 28 -1.48 -5.01 1.68
N GLY A 29 -2.36 -5.71 0.95
CA GLY A 29 -2.01 -6.94 0.24
C GLY A 29 -0.89 -6.74 -0.78
N LYS A 30 -0.92 -5.64 -1.54
CA LYS A 30 0.13 -5.31 -2.52
C LYS A 30 1.46 -4.95 -1.88
N LEU A 31 1.45 -4.28 -0.72
CA LEU A 31 2.67 -4.03 0.05
C LEU A 31 3.32 -5.33 0.54
N ALA A 32 2.51 -6.27 1.05
CA ALA A 32 3.00 -7.60 1.45
C ALA A 32 3.55 -8.40 0.27
N GLU A 33 2.89 -8.33 -0.89
CA GLU A 33 3.37 -8.96 -2.13
C GLU A 33 4.71 -8.37 -2.60
N LEU A 34 4.87 -7.04 -2.53
CA LEU A 34 6.11 -6.37 -2.90
C LEU A 34 7.29 -6.83 -2.03
N ASP A 35 7.08 -6.97 -0.72
CA ASP A 35 8.09 -7.49 0.20
C ASP A 35 8.52 -8.91 -0.17
N GLN A 36 7.56 -9.83 -0.35
CA GLN A 36 7.86 -11.19 -0.77
C GLN A 36 8.61 -11.25 -2.12
N LEU A 37 8.20 -10.44 -3.09
CA LEU A 37 8.86 -10.36 -4.39
C LEU A 37 10.28 -9.80 -4.29
N ASN A 38 10.54 -8.83 -3.39
CA ASN A 38 11.91 -8.37 -3.12
C ASN A 38 12.78 -9.52 -2.59
N GLN A 39 12.30 -10.24 -1.58
CA GLN A 39 13.05 -11.36 -0.98
C GLN A 39 13.34 -12.46 -1.99
N ARG A 40 12.31 -12.88 -2.75
CA ARG A 40 12.45 -13.89 -3.81
C ARG A 40 13.38 -13.44 -4.91
N TRP A 41 13.28 -12.18 -5.35
CA TRP A 41 14.15 -11.64 -6.39
C TRP A 41 15.62 -11.63 -5.93
N GLU A 42 15.90 -11.25 -4.68
CA GLU A 42 17.26 -11.20 -4.14
C GLU A 42 17.89 -12.58 -4.07
N LEU A 43 17.16 -13.58 -3.57
CA LEU A 43 17.61 -14.97 -3.41
C LEU A 43 17.58 -15.79 -4.71
N CYS A 44 16.99 -15.27 -5.79
CA CYS A 44 16.85 -16.01 -7.05
C CYS A 44 18.21 -16.14 -7.76
N THR A 45 18.62 -17.39 -7.99
CA THR A 45 19.87 -17.76 -8.67
C THR A 45 19.70 -18.04 -10.16
N ASP A 46 18.46 -18.29 -10.61
CA ASP A 46 18.16 -18.48 -12.04
C ASP A 46 17.93 -17.11 -12.72
N PRO A 47 18.68 -16.78 -13.78
CA PRO A 47 18.62 -15.45 -14.39
C PRO A 47 17.30 -15.18 -15.11
N GLU A 48 16.65 -16.19 -15.69
CA GLU A 48 15.38 -16.02 -16.41
C GLU A 48 14.23 -15.81 -15.43
N LEU A 49 14.17 -16.62 -14.37
CA LEU A 49 13.20 -16.44 -13.28
C LEU A 49 13.40 -15.09 -12.59
N ARG A 50 14.64 -14.63 -12.40
CA ARG A 50 14.93 -13.32 -11.79
C ARG A 50 14.37 -12.16 -12.63
N LEU A 51 14.36 -12.28 -13.96
CA LEU A 51 13.72 -11.30 -14.85
C LEU A 51 12.20 -11.29 -14.66
N LEU A 52 11.55 -12.46 -14.61
CA LEU A 52 10.11 -12.58 -14.38
C LEU A 52 9.71 -12.00 -13.03
N LEU A 53 10.41 -12.36 -11.95
CA LEU A 53 10.19 -11.81 -10.61
C LEU A 53 10.39 -10.29 -10.58
N GLY A 54 11.38 -9.78 -11.32
CA GLY A 54 11.62 -8.34 -11.46
C GLY A 54 10.44 -7.61 -12.12
N SER A 55 9.85 -8.20 -13.16
CA SER A 55 8.67 -7.66 -13.85
C SER A 55 7.43 -7.64 -12.95
N LEU A 56 7.17 -8.75 -12.24
CA LEU A 56 6.08 -8.83 -11.25
C LEU A 56 6.25 -7.75 -10.18
N ARG A 57 7.46 -7.65 -9.61
CA ARG A 57 7.81 -6.65 -8.60
C ARG A 57 7.54 -5.22 -9.04
N ASN A 58 7.89 -4.88 -10.29
CA ASN A 58 7.66 -3.54 -10.83
C ASN A 58 6.17 -3.26 -11.05
N THR A 59 5.42 -4.24 -11.54
CA THR A 59 3.96 -4.16 -11.67
C THR A 59 3.30 -3.93 -10.32
N THR A 60 3.76 -4.64 -9.26
CA THR A 60 3.24 -4.45 -7.90
C THR A 60 3.48 -3.02 -7.39
N ARG A 61 4.65 -2.41 -7.65
CA ARG A 61 4.91 -1.00 -7.30
C ARG A 61 3.94 -0.04 -7.98
N GLN A 62 3.63 -0.28 -9.26
CA GLN A 62 2.65 0.51 -9.99
C GLN A 62 1.25 0.39 -9.35
N GLN A 63 0.83 -0.83 -9.01
CA GLN A 63 -0.46 -1.09 -8.36
C GLN A 63 -0.56 -0.43 -6.98
N ILE A 64 0.52 -0.45 -6.18
CA ILE A 64 0.61 0.28 -4.91
C ILE A 64 0.37 1.78 -5.13
N ALA A 65 1.07 2.38 -6.09
CA ALA A 65 0.91 3.81 -6.39
C ALA A 65 -0.52 4.16 -6.83
N MET A 66 -1.13 3.31 -7.66
CA MET A 66 -2.51 3.51 -8.13
C MET A 66 -3.54 3.42 -6.99
N LEU A 67 -3.41 2.43 -6.12
CA LEU A 67 -4.30 2.26 -4.97
C LEU A 67 -4.13 3.39 -3.95
N LEU A 68 -2.89 3.77 -3.65
CA LEU A 68 -2.58 4.87 -2.74
C LEU A 68 -3.11 6.22 -3.27
N GLU A 69 -3.03 6.47 -4.57
CA GLU A 69 -3.61 7.68 -5.16
C GLU A 69 -5.14 7.67 -5.12
N TRP A 70 -5.77 6.50 -5.30
CA TRP A 70 -7.22 6.38 -5.18
C TRP A 70 -7.71 6.71 -3.77
N THR A 71 -7.00 6.21 -2.74
CA THR A 71 -7.32 6.48 -1.33
C THR A 71 -7.08 7.94 -0.98
N ARG A 72 -5.94 8.52 -1.39
CA ARG A 72 -5.61 9.95 -1.18
C ARG A 72 -6.70 10.88 -1.71
N ARG A 73 -7.26 10.63 -2.90
CA ARG A 73 -8.32 11.47 -3.49
C ARG A 73 -9.64 11.47 -2.71
N ARG A 74 -9.83 10.54 -1.77
CA ARG A 74 -11.07 10.33 -1.02
C ARG A 74 -10.94 10.57 0.47
N ASP A 75 -9.74 10.87 0.95
CA ASP A 75 -9.47 11.20 2.34
C ASP A 75 -8.63 12.48 2.40
N ALA A 76 -9.30 13.59 2.76
CA ALA A 76 -8.67 14.90 2.83
C ALA A 76 -7.60 15.00 3.93
N ALA A 77 -7.75 14.23 5.02
CA ALA A 77 -6.74 14.17 6.07
C ALA A 77 -5.50 13.43 5.57
N LEU A 78 -5.68 12.28 4.91
CA LEU A 78 -4.59 11.54 4.29
C LEU A 78 -3.87 12.37 3.23
N ASP A 79 -4.60 13.09 2.37
CA ASP A 79 -4.02 14.01 1.38
C ASP A 79 -3.10 15.07 2.00
N LYS A 80 -3.57 15.71 3.07
CA LYS A 80 -2.78 16.70 3.82
C LYS A 80 -1.48 16.10 4.32
N GLU A 81 -1.55 14.95 5.01
CA GLU A 81 -0.36 14.31 5.59
C GLU A 81 0.60 13.81 4.50
N MET A 82 0.08 13.27 3.38
CA MET A 82 0.90 12.86 2.24
C MET A 82 1.64 14.03 1.58
N LYS A 83 1.00 15.20 1.42
CA LYS A 83 1.67 16.40 0.88
C LYS A 83 2.77 16.93 1.79
N ALA A 84 2.61 16.76 3.11
CA ALA A 84 3.65 17.12 4.08
C ALA A 84 4.83 16.13 4.04
N ALA A 85 4.56 14.84 3.85
CA ALA A 85 5.57 13.78 3.92
C ALA A 85 6.35 13.57 2.61
N LEU A 86 5.66 13.55 1.46
CA LEU A 86 6.22 13.00 0.22
C LEU A 86 7.02 14.03 -0.59
N PHE A 87 8.03 13.54 -1.32
CA PHE A 87 8.86 14.31 -2.25
C PHE A 87 9.61 15.49 -1.60
N LYS A 88 10.01 15.33 -0.34
CA LYS A 88 10.86 16.26 0.40
C LYS A 88 12.26 15.69 0.57
N ALA A 89 13.25 16.58 0.68
CA ALA A 89 14.62 16.21 1.04
C ALA A 89 14.83 16.34 2.56
N GLY A 90 15.82 15.63 3.09
CA GLY A 90 16.17 15.67 4.51
C GLY A 90 15.50 14.58 5.35
N PRO A 91 15.74 14.57 6.67
CA PRO A 91 15.19 13.54 7.56
C PRO A 91 13.66 13.62 7.66
N ILE A 92 12.97 12.50 7.39
CA ILE A 92 11.51 12.41 7.40
C ILE A 92 10.94 12.77 8.79
N ALA A 93 11.52 12.26 9.87
CA ALA A 93 11.00 12.47 11.23
C ALA A 93 11.26 13.88 11.76
N ALA A 94 12.30 14.57 11.29
CA ALA A 94 12.72 15.86 11.86
C ALA A 94 11.72 17.00 11.60
N GLN A 95 10.82 16.84 10.64
CA GLN A 95 9.74 17.78 10.34
C GLN A 95 8.47 17.55 11.20
N TYR A 96 8.46 16.54 12.07
CA TYR A 96 7.34 16.24 12.97
C TYR A 96 7.72 16.50 14.44
N HIS A 97 6.78 17.06 15.20
CA HIS A 97 6.89 17.16 16.65
C HIS A 97 6.27 15.90 17.27
N TYR A 98 7.06 15.15 18.03
CA TYR A 98 6.60 14.00 18.80
C TYR A 98 6.45 14.45 20.26
N GLU A 99 5.28 14.23 20.85
CA GLU A 99 5.08 14.35 22.30
C GLU A 99 5.75 13.19 23.05
#